data_AF-A0A484N7R8-F1
#
_entry.id   AF-A0A484N7R8-F1
#
_cell.length_a   1.000
_cell.length_b   1.000
_cell.length_c   1.000
_cell.angle_alpha   90.00
_cell.angle_beta   90.00
_cell.angle_gamma   90.00
#
_symmetry.space_group_name_H-M   'P 1'
#
loop_
_entity.id
_entity.type
_entity.pdbx_description
1 polymer ?
#
loop_
_entity_poly.entity_id
_entity_poly.type
_entity_poly.pdbx_seq_one_letter_code
_entity_poly.pdbx_strand_id
1 'polypeptide(L)'
;MAEIIMKFFIASMCMWAVPLAILYGFNHNLFPGVSDMSPYSMTLLSGILAVVSVNVVIAFYICMAMREPSDKHRPDVKFLADAKASINQSEQNEAENSSECHSKEE
;
A
#
# COMPACT_ATOMS: atom_id res chain seq x y z
N MET A 1 10.39 3.08 6.05
CA MET A 1 10.94 1.72 6.29
C MET A 1 10.42 1.09 7.57
N ALA A 2 10.71 1.63 8.76
CA ALA A 2 10.31 1.01 10.04
C ALA A 2 8.79 0.78 10.18
N GLU A 3 7.96 1.72 9.73
CA GLU A 3 6.50 1.60 9.80
C GLU A 3 5.93 0.52 8.87
N ILE A 4 6.54 0.35 7.69
CA ILE A 4 6.17 -0.69 6.71
C ILE A 4 6.59 -2.07 7.24
N ILE A 5 7.81 -2.16 7.80
CA ILE A 5 8.32 -3.38 8.44
C ILE A 5 7.43 -3.79 9.61
N MET A 6 6.98 -2.83 10.43
CA MET A 6 6.08 -3.11 11.56
C MET A 6 4.70 -3.60 11.10
N LYS A 7 4.12 -2.98 10.06
CA LYS A 7 2.86 -3.44 9.44
C LYS A 7 2.97 -4.84 8.87
N PHE A 8 4.07 -5.12 8.17
CA PHE A 8 4.35 -6.44 7.60
C PHE A 8 4.56 -7.50 8.69
N PHE A 9 5.26 -7.13 9.77
CA PHE A 9 5.48 -8.00 10.92
C PHE A 9 4.18 -8.32 11.67
N ILE A 10 3.34 -7.32 11.93
CA ILE A 10 2.00 -7.53 12.52
C ILE A 10 1.15 -8.41 11.62
N ALA A 11 1.12 -8.15 10.30
CA ALA A 11 0.34 -8.93 9.36
C ALA A 11 0.81 -10.38 9.30
N SER A 12 2.14 -10.60 9.29
CA SER A 12 2.76 -11.93 9.31
C SER A 12 2.45 -12.70 10.60
N MET A 13 2.53 -12.03 11.76
CA MET A 13 2.13 -12.63 13.03
C MET A 13 0.64 -12.99 13.03
N CYS A 14 -0.24 -12.09 12.60
CA CYS A 14 -1.68 -12.35 12.57
C CYS A 14 -2.06 -13.46 11.58
N MET A 15 -1.38 -13.57 10.44
CA MET A 15 -1.64 -14.59 9.43
C MET A 15 -1.50 -16.02 9.97
N TRP A 16 -0.55 -16.25 10.87
CA TRP A 16 -0.36 -17.55 11.51
C TRP A 16 -1.07 -17.64 12.87
N ALA A 17 -1.05 -16.57 13.67
CA ALA A 17 -1.63 -16.57 15.00
C ALA A 17 -3.15 -16.73 14.99
N VAL A 18 -3.87 -16.15 14.02
CA VAL A 18 -5.33 -16.22 13.98
C VAL A 18 -5.83 -17.64 13.68
N PRO A 19 -5.33 -18.37 12.66
CA PRO A 19 -5.70 -19.77 12.44
C PRO A 19 -5.33 -20.68 13.62
N LEU A 20 -4.15 -20.48 14.23
CA LEU A 20 -3.73 -21.23 15.41
C LEU A 20 -4.63 -20.96 16.60
N ALA A 21 -4.99 -19.70 16.85
CA ALA A 21 -5.84 -19.30 17.96
C ALA A 21 -7.25 -19.84 17.79
N ILE A 22 -7.79 -19.88 16.57
CA ILE A 22 -9.09 -20.50 16.27
C ILE A 22 -9.02 -22.00 16.57
N LEU A 23 -8.00 -22.70 16.09
CA LEU A 23 -7.83 -24.13 16.33
C LEU A 23 -7.67 -24.45 17.83
N TYR A 24 -6.86 -23.66 18.53
CA TYR A 24 -6.67 -23.77 19.97
C TYR A 24 -7.96 -23.49 20.75
N GLY A 25 -8.71 -22.46 20.33
CA GLY A 25 -10.01 -22.10 20.88
C GLY A 25 -11.03 -23.24 20.82
N PHE A 26 -11.11 -23.92 19.68
CA PHE A 26 -11.96 -25.11 19.52
C PHE A 26 -11.42 -26.31 20.31
N ASN A 27 -10.10 -26.54 20.31
CA ASN A 27 -9.51 -27.67 21.03
C ASN A 27 -9.74 -27.59 22.55
N HIS A 28 -9.72 -26.38 23.12
CA HIS A 28 -9.89 -26.14 24.55
C HIS A 28 -11.30 -25.75 24.98
N ASN A 29 -12.31 -25.84 24.09
CA ASN A 29 -13.69 -25.42 24.36
C ASN A 29 -13.80 -24.00 24.95
N LEU A 30 -12.95 -23.07 24.49
CA LEU A 30 -12.89 -21.69 24.98
C LEU A 30 -14.11 -20.85 24.61
N PHE A 31 -14.92 -21.33 23.67
CA PHE A 31 -16.15 -20.68 23.26
C PHE A 31 -17.33 -21.25 24.07
N PRO A 32 -17.90 -20.49 25.02
CA PRO A 32 -19.03 -20.96 25.81
C PRO A 32 -20.24 -21.21 24.88
N GLY A 33 -20.81 -22.42 24.93
CA GLY A 33 -21.98 -22.82 24.14
C GLY A 33 -21.71 -23.69 22.90
N VAL A 34 -20.45 -23.87 22.48
CA VAL A 34 -20.10 -24.91 21.48
C VAL A 34 -19.70 -26.24 22.12
N SER A 35 -19.43 -26.27 23.42
CA SER A 35 -19.09 -27.49 24.17
C SER A 35 -20.24 -28.52 24.21
N ASP A 36 -21.49 -28.05 24.08
CA ASP A 36 -22.69 -28.88 24.05
C ASP A 36 -23.07 -29.33 22.63
N MET A 37 -22.33 -28.89 21.60
CA MET A 37 -22.58 -29.28 20.22
C MET A 37 -22.03 -30.68 19.94
N SER A 38 -22.72 -31.42 19.06
CA SER A 38 -22.20 -32.72 18.61
C SER A 38 -20.79 -32.56 17.98
N PRO A 39 -19.90 -33.56 18.13
CA PRO A 39 -18.54 -33.51 17.58
C PRO A 39 -18.49 -33.22 16.07
N TYR A 40 -19.54 -33.65 15.36
CA TYR A 40 -19.69 -33.42 13.92
C TYR A 40 -19.92 -31.94 13.60
N SER A 41 -20.84 -31.29 14.33
CA SER A 41 -21.14 -29.85 14.18
C SER A 41 -19.94 -28.97 14.51
N MET A 42 -19.16 -29.36 15.52
CA MET A 42 -17.96 -28.63 15.96
C MET A 42 -16.83 -28.70 14.91
N THR A 43 -16.68 -29.86 14.25
CA THR A 43 -15.73 -30.03 13.15
C THR A 43 -16.13 -29.20 11.93
N LEU A 44 -17.42 -29.21 11.57
CA LEU A 44 -17.94 -28.37 10.49
C LEU A 44 -17.76 -26.88 10.78
N LEU A 45 -18.10 -26.44 11.98
CA LEU A 45 -18.00 -25.04 12.38
C LEU A 45 -16.55 -24.54 12.39
N SER A 46 -15.63 -25.33 12.95
CA SER A 46 -14.19 -24.99 12.96
C SER A 46 -13.60 -24.96 11.54
N GLY A 47 -14.01 -25.89 10.66
CA GLY A 47 -13.61 -25.89 9.26
C GLY A 47 -14.10 -24.64 8.52
N ILE A 48 -15.38 -24.29 8.67
CA ILE A 48 -15.94 -23.07 8.08
C ILE A 48 -15.21 -21.83 8.61
N LEU A 49 -14.97 -21.76 9.93
CA LEU A 49 -14.29 -20.62 10.54
C LEU A 49 -12.83 -20.50 10.10
N ALA A 50 -12.13 -21.62 9.91
CA ALA A 50 -10.77 -21.65 9.38
C ALA A 50 -10.72 -21.12 7.93
N VAL A 51 -11.66 -21.54 7.07
CA VAL A 51 -11.76 -21.05 5.69
C VAL A 51 -12.06 -19.55 5.66
N VAL A 52 -13.01 -19.07 6.48
CA VAL A 52 -13.33 -17.63 6.60
C VAL A 52 -12.12 -16.84 7.09
N SER A 53 -11.41 -17.35 8.11
CA SER A 53 -10.21 -16.71 8.66
C SER A 53 -9.13 -16.50 7.59
N VAL A 54 -8.84 -17.52 6.79
CA VAL A 54 -7.84 -17.42 5.72
C VAL A 54 -8.25 -16.39 4.68
N ASN A 55 -9.54 -16.37 4.28
CA ASN A 55 -10.06 -15.40 3.32
C ASN A 55 -9.95 -13.95 3.81
N VAL A 56 -10.23 -13.70 5.10
CA VAL A 56 -10.09 -12.36 5.70
C VAL A 56 -8.63 -11.90 5.70
N VAL A 57 -7.69 -12.78 6.06
CA VAL A 57 -6.26 -12.47 6.04
C VAL A 57 -5.77 -12.14 4.63
N ILE A 58 -6.18 -12.93 3.63
CA ILE A 58 -5.86 -12.69 2.22
C ILE A 58 -6.42 -11.33 1.76
N ALA A 59 -7.69 -11.04 2.05
CA ALA A 59 -8.31 -9.76 1.69
C ALA A 59 -7.58 -8.58 2.34
N PHE A 60 -7.19 -8.70 3.62
CA PHE A 60 -6.42 -7.68 4.32
C PHE A 60 -5.04 -7.47 3.68
N TYR A 61 -4.36 -8.54 3.28
CA TYR A 61 -3.07 -8.46 2.58
C TYR A 61 -3.20 -7.77 1.23
N ILE A 62 -4.23 -8.09 0.45
CA ILE A 62 -4.52 -7.43 -0.84
C ILE A 62 -4.81 -5.95 -0.61
N CYS A 63 -5.63 -5.60 0.39
CA CYS A 63 -5.89 -4.20 0.74
C CYS A 63 -4.61 -3.46 1.15
N MET A 64 -3.74 -4.08 1.95
CA MET A 64 -2.45 -3.49 2.32
C MET A 64 -1.54 -3.32 1.10
N ALA A 65 -1.45 -4.32 0.23
CA ALA A 65 -0.67 -4.25 -1.00
C ALA A 65 -1.19 -3.16 -1.96
N MET A 66 -2.51 -3.00 -2.05
CA MET A 66 -3.12 -1.91 -2.84
C MET A 66 -2.91 -0.53 -2.22
N ARG A 67 -2.66 -0.44 -0.91
CA ARG A 67 -2.45 0.83 -0.20
C ARG A 67 -1.03 1.39 -0.37
N GLU A 68 -0.15 0.66 -1.05
CA GLU A 68 1.21 1.08 -1.38
C GLU A 68 1.44 0.89 -2.88
N PRO A 69 1.03 1.87 -3.71
CA PRO A 69 2.03 2.74 -4.33
C PRO A 69 1.46 4.14 -4.65
N SER A 70 1.82 5.16 -3.86
CA SER A 70 1.75 6.54 -4.35
C SER A 70 2.78 7.43 -3.67
N ASP A 71 4.00 6.92 -3.49
CA ASP A 71 5.13 7.82 -3.60
C ASP A 71 5.27 8.14 -5.09
N LYS A 72 4.47 9.11 -5.54
CA LYS A 72 4.74 9.81 -6.79
C LYS A 72 6.21 10.19 -6.73
N HIS A 73 7.01 9.63 -7.64
CA HIS A 73 8.36 10.10 -7.88
C HIS A 73 8.25 11.60 -8.10
N ARG A 74 8.57 12.39 -7.07
CA ARG A 74 8.53 13.84 -7.18
C ARG A 74 9.61 14.18 -8.19
N PRO A 75 9.27 14.83 -9.32
CA PRO A 75 10.29 15.28 -10.25
C PRO A 75 11.25 16.14 -9.44
N ASP A 76 12.53 15.79 -9.54
CA ASP A 76 13.58 16.40 -8.75
C ASP A 76 13.52 17.92 -8.94
N VAL A 77 13.40 18.63 -7.81
CA VAL A 77 13.14 20.09 -7.75
C VAL A 77 14.20 20.87 -8.53
N LYS A 78 15.39 20.30 -8.71
CA LYS A 78 16.43 20.83 -9.59
C LYS A 78 16.02 20.85 -11.06
N PHE A 79 15.40 19.78 -11.56
CA PHE A 79 14.93 19.72 -12.95
C PHE A 79 13.79 20.70 -13.22
N LEU A 80 12.91 20.94 -12.24
CA LEU A 80 11.87 21.97 -12.37
C LEU A 80 12.47 23.38 -12.40
N ALA A 81 13.48 23.64 -11.57
CA ALA A 81 14.18 24.92 -11.56
C ALA A 81 14.96 25.14 -12.87
N ASP A 82 15.67 24.11 -13.36
CA ASP A 82 16.46 24.19 -14.58
C ASP A 82 15.59 24.28 -15.84
N ALA A 83 14.48 23.55 -15.91
CA ALA A 83 13.52 23.67 -17.01
C ALA A 83 12.84 25.04 -17.02
N LYS A 84 12.51 25.59 -15.84
CA LYS A 84 11.96 26.94 -15.71
C LYS A 84 13.01 28.01 -16.03
N ALA A 85 14.28 27.80 -15.70
CA ALA A 85 15.34 28.72 -16.09
C ALA A 85 15.57 28.67 -17.61
N SER A 86 15.53 27.48 -18.22
CA SER A 86 15.70 27.29 -19.66
C SER A 86 14.58 27.94 -20.48
N ILE A 87 13.32 27.91 -20.02
CA ILE A 87 12.22 28.56 -20.76
C ILE A 87 12.34 30.09 -20.71
N ASN A 88 12.69 30.66 -19.54
CA ASN A 88 12.88 32.10 -19.40
C ASN A 88 14.10 32.59 -20.19
N GLN A 89 15.19 31.80 -20.23
CA GLN A 89 16.36 32.13 -21.05
C GLN A 89 16.08 32.03 -22.55
N SER A 90 15.20 31.11 -22.98
CA SER A 90 14.73 31.04 -24.36
C SER A 90 13.88 32.25 -24.73
N GLU A 91 12.95 32.66 -23.88
CA GLU A 91 12.12 33.87 -24.09
C GLU A 91 12.96 35.14 -24.11
N GLN A 92 14.00 35.24 -23.26
CA GLN A 92 14.90 36.39 -23.27
C GLN A 92 15.75 36.44 -24.55
N ASN A 93 16.29 35.30 -25.01
CA ASN A 93 17.05 35.24 -26.26
C ASN A 93 16.16 35.51 -27.49
N GLU A 94 14.89 35.11 -27.49
CA GLU A 94 13.95 35.50 -28.57
C GLU A 94 13.60 36.99 -28.53
N ALA A 95 13.42 37.57 -27.34
CA ALA A 95 13.15 39.01 -27.18
C ALA A 95 14.36 39.87 -27.60
N GLU A 96 15.58 39.46 -27.21
CA GLU A 96 16.85 40.12 -27.54
C GLU A 96 17.18 39.98 -29.04
N ASN A 97 16.98 38.81 -29.64
CA ASN A 97 17.22 38.61 -31.08
C ASN A 97 16.15 39.30 -31.96
N SER A 98 14.94 39.53 -31.44
CA SER A 98 13.92 40.35 -32.14
C SER A 98 14.22 41.86 -32.10
N SER A 99 14.98 42.31 -31.09
CA SER A 99 15.36 43.73 -30.92
C SER A 99 16.70 44.08 -31.58
N GLU A 100 17.52 43.09 -31.96
CA GLU A 100 18.77 43.29 -32.72
C GLU A 100 18.59 43.17 -34.25
N CYS A 101 17.37 42.93 -34.75
CA CYS A 101 17.06 42.86 -36.19
C CYS A 101 16.43 44.16 -36.73
N HIS A 102 16.82 45.34 -36.21
CA HIS A 102 16.35 46.62 -36.77
C HIS A 102 17.38 47.76 -36.68
N SER A 103 18.62 47.52 -37.10
CA SER A 103 19.54 48.62 -37.43
C SER A 103 20.63 48.15 -38.39
N LYS A 104 20.26 48.01 -39.66
CA LYS A 104 21.16 48.08 -40.83
C LYS A 104 20.32 48.17 -42.10
N GLU A 105 19.79 49.36 -42.37
CA GLU A 105 19.47 49.79 -43.72
C GLU A 105 19.76 51.29 -43.85
N GLU A 106 20.52 51.60 -44.90
CA GLU A 106 20.90 52.91 -45.48
C GLU A 106 21.98 53.78 -44.81
#